data_AF-A0A3B9K3U7-F1
#
_entry.id   AF-A0A3B9K3U7-F1
#
_cell.length_a   1.000
_cell.length_b   1.000
_cell.length_c   1.000
_cell.angle_alpha   90.00
_cell.angle_beta   90.00
_cell.angle_gamma   90.00
#
_symmetry.space_group_name_H-M   'P 1'
#
loop_
_entity.id
_entity.type
_entity.pdbx_description
1 polymer ?
#
loop_
_entity_poly.entity_id
_entity_poly.type
_entity_poly.pdbx_seq_one_letter_code
_entity_poly.pdbx_strand_id
1 'polypeptide(L)'
;MFHAKDNKQGYIFDPFEYLGPKRLSELKNSWAEIFRSEILPELPVESLRKYYHDKNGRPSKEMYSMLGLLILQQMRDLTDEKAVGDFMFDSRWRYALDVPGDSDREAYVSLKSLWTLRKHLTEDGLYVEMFEKATEKLAKIFKVDFDKQRLDSVHIQSNMRHLGRIALFSRTIKKFLLNLKRQHRVLYDQLDSSRFKGYVNKKEEVLFAAVKPSETAKTLSLLAEDTHFLLQQFSSNEKVKSMSSFQLLSRLFKDQCTSVDDLENKGK
;
A
#
# COMPACT_ATOMS: atom_id res chain seq x y z
N MET A 1 -13.75 6.51 15.53
CA MET A 1 -13.01 6.94 16.72
C MET A 1 -11.50 6.69 16.55
N PHE A 2 -10.65 7.67 16.88
CA PHE A 2 -9.19 7.50 16.87
C PHE A 2 -8.76 6.54 17.99
N HIS A 3 -7.84 5.61 17.68
CA HIS A 3 -7.33 4.65 18.65
C HIS A 3 -5.82 4.48 18.46
N ALA A 4 -5.06 4.97 19.43
CA ALA A 4 -3.63 4.79 19.56
C ALA A 4 -3.31 4.44 21.01
N LYS A 5 -2.44 3.44 21.22
CA LYS A 5 -1.96 3.07 22.56
C LYS A 5 -0.78 3.96 22.95
N ASP A 6 -0.55 4.10 24.25
CA ASP A 6 0.73 4.60 24.75
C ASP A 6 1.74 3.45 24.77
N ASN A 7 2.56 3.36 23.72
CA ASN A 7 3.57 2.31 23.59
C ASN A 7 4.74 2.44 24.59
N LYS A 8 4.82 3.55 25.32
CA LYS A 8 5.79 3.73 26.41
C LYS A 8 5.28 3.13 27.72
N GLN A 9 3.98 2.91 27.83
CA GLN A 9 3.37 2.27 28.99
C GLN A 9 3.44 0.75 28.84
N GLY A 10 4.18 0.11 29.76
CA GLY A 10 4.27 -1.35 29.82
C GLY A 10 2.93 -2.00 30.18
N TYR A 11 2.74 -3.25 29.74
CA TYR A 11 1.63 -4.08 30.17
C TYR A 11 1.85 -4.57 31.60
N ILE A 12 0.76 -4.71 32.37
CA ILE A 12 0.81 -5.31 33.72
C ILE A 12 1.23 -6.79 33.66
N PHE A 13 0.78 -7.50 32.61
CA PHE A 13 1.17 -8.86 32.28
C PHE A 13 1.74 -8.88 30.87
N ASP A 14 2.84 -9.59 30.63
CA ASP A 14 3.45 -9.64 29.30
C ASP A 14 2.50 -10.40 28.33
N PRO A 15 1.91 -9.73 27.33
CA PRO A 15 0.96 -10.37 26.42
C PRO A 15 1.59 -11.47 25.57
N PHE A 16 2.92 -11.54 25.49
CA PHE A 16 3.65 -12.54 24.72
C PHE A 16 4.17 -13.70 25.58
N GLU A 17 3.82 -13.76 26.87
CA GLU A 17 4.29 -14.80 27.79
C GLU A 17 3.88 -16.22 27.35
N TYR A 18 2.76 -16.36 26.64
CA TYR A 18 2.30 -17.64 26.06
C TYR A 18 3.32 -18.29 25.11
N LEU A 19 4.27 -17.54 24.56
CA LEU A 19 5.35 -18.07 23.74
C LEU A 19 6.35 -18.89 24.56
N GLY A 20 6.40 -18.71 25.88
CA GLY A 20 7.37 -19.36 26.75
C GLY A 20 8.78 -18.76 26.60
N PRO A 21 9.69 -19.05 27.55
CA PRO A 21 10.91 -18.29 27.73
C PRO A 21 11.89 -18.37 26.56
N LYS A 22 12.03 -19.55 25.93
CA LYS A 22 12.96 -19.75 24.81
C LYS A 22 12.55 -18.96 23.56
N ARG A 23 11.29 -19.10 23.11
CA ARG A 23 10.79 -18.38 21.93
C ARG A 23 10.75 -16.88 22.17
N LEU A 24 10.36 -16.46 23.37
CA LEU A 24 10.35 -15.04 23.74
C LEU A 24 11.77 -14.44 23.74
N SER A 25 12.77 -15.19 24.23
CA SER A 25 14.18 -14.77 24.17
C SER A 25 14.68 -14.59 22.73
N GLU A 26 14.41 -15.55 21.84
CA GLU A 26 14.76 -15.43 20.41
C GLU A 26 14.07 -14.22 19.76
N LEU A 27 12.81 -13.98 20.13
CA LEU A 27 12.03 -12.86 19.62
C LEU A 27 12.59 -11.50 20.09
N LYS A 28 12.93 -11.39 21.38
CA LYS A 28 13.59 -10.22 21.99
C LYS A 28 14.98 -9.95 21.41
N ASN A 29 15.69 -10.97 20.94
CA ASN A 29 16.99 -10.84 20.29
C ASN A 29 16.89 -10.61 18.77
N SER A 30 15.69 -10.50 18.22
CA SER A 30 15.46 -10.34 16.78
C SER A 30 15.20 -8.89 16.37
N TRP A 31 15.12 -8.65 15.07
CA TRP A 31 14.70 -7.36 14.49
C TRP A 31 13.35 -6.86 15.04
N ALA A 32 12.49 -7.77 15.49
CA ALA A 32 11.16 -7.43 15.98
C ALA A 32 11.20 -6.61 17.27
N GLU A 33 12.17 -6.88 18.15
CA GLU A 33 12.38 -6.09 19.37
C GLU A 33 12.78 -4.66 19.05
N ILE A 34 13.81 -4.50 18.21
CA ILE A 34 14.28 -3.17 17.79
C ILE A 34 13.14 -2.39 17.16
N PHE A 35 12.33 -3.03 16.32
CA PHE A 35 11.18 -2.36 15.72
C PHE A 35 10.14 -1.93 16.78
N ARG A 36 9.79 -2.81 17.71
CA ARG A 36 8.79 -2.56 18.76
C ARG A 36 9.22 -1.46 19.73
N SER A 37 10.46 -1.51 20.23
CA SER A 37 10.94 -0.62 21.30
C SER A 37 11.47 0.71 20.77
N GLU A 38 12.06 0.72 19.58
CA GLU A 38 12.76 1.91 19.08
C GLU A 38 12.02 2.63 17.95
N ILE A 39 11.43 1.90 17.00
CA ILE A 39 10.80 2.51 15.82
C ILE A 39 9.33 2.84 16.09
N LEU A 40 8.57 1.89 16.63
CA LEU A 40 7.14 2.00 16.82
C LEU A 40 6.75 3.26 17.65
N PRO A 41 7.43 3.61 18.77
CA PRO A 41 7.05 4.78 19.58
C PRO A 41 7.30 6.13 18.89
N GLU A 42 8.18 6.18 17.88
CA GLU A 42 8.55 7.42 17.19
C GLU A 42 7.58 7.77 16.05
N LEU A 43 6.64 6.88 15.71
CA LEU A 43 5.75 7.09 14.57
C LEU A 43 4.75 8.24 14.83
N PRO A 44 4.49 9.11 13.82
CA PRO A 44 3.65 10.31 13.95
C PRO A 44 2.15 9.97 13.88
N VAL A 45 1.64 9.14 14.79
CA VAL A 45 0.24 8.71 14.77
C VAL A 45 -0.75 9.86 14.99
N GLU A 46 -0.37 10.87 15.77
CA GLU A 46 -1.25 12.01 16.10
C GLU A 46 -1.58 12.87 14.88
N SER A 47 -0.70 12.91 13.87
CA SER A 47 -0.96 13.60 12.59
C SER A 47 -2.19 13.05 11.87
N LEU A 48 -2.58 11.80 12.15
CA LEU A 48 -3.75 11.15 11.56
C LEU A 48 -5.06 11.40 12.34
N ARG A 49 -5.00 11.98 13.55
CA ARG A 49 -6.18 12.18 14.41
C ARG A 49 -7.31 12.91 13.68
N LYS A 50 -6.97 13.91 12.85
CA LYS A 50 -7.92 14.72 12.07
C LYS A 50 -8.86 13.92 11.16
N TYR A 51 -8.50 12.69 10.78
CA TYR A 51 -9.35 11.82 9.94
C TYR A 51 -10.38 11.02 10.74
N TYR A 52 -10.31 11.06 12.07
CA TYR A 52 -11.13 10.26 12.95
C TYR A 52 -11.87 11.15 13.94
N HIS A 53 -13.16 10.87 14.13
CA HIS A 53 -13.94 11.56 15.14
C HIS A 53 -13.46 11.18 16.55
N ASP A 54 -13.44 12.11 17.50
CA ASP A 54 -12.98 11.84 18.87
C ASP A 54 -13.82 10.82 19.65
N LYS A 55 -15.16 10.90 19.53
CA LYS A 55 -16.09 10.13 20.37
C LYS A 55 -17.02 9.18 19.62
N ASN A 56 -17.20 9.37 18.31
CA ASN A 56 -18.22 8.65 17.55
C ASN A 56 -17.63 7.59 16.60
N GLY A 57 -18.40 6.51 16.43
CA GLY A 57 -18.11 5.40 15.53
C GLY A 57 -17.17 4.34 16.13
N ARG A 58 -17.03 3.23 15.41
CA ARG A 58 -16.10 2.14 15.78
C ARG A 58 -14.68 2.69 15.93
N PRO A 59 -13.92 2.27 16.95
CA PRO A 59 -12.49 2.55 17.04
C PRO A 59 -11.76 2.07 15.79
N SER A 60 -10.81 2.86 15.32
CA SER A 60 -9.88 2.43 14.30
C SER A 60 -9.06 1.23 14.77
N LYS A 61 -8.38 0.57 13.84
CA LYS A 61 -7.26 -0.30 14.22
C LYS A 61 -6.20 0.56 14.91
N GLU A 62 -5.41 -0.08 15.77
CA GLU A 62 -4.36 0.59 16.55
C GLU A 62 -3.38 1.25 15.59
N MET A 63 -3.19 2.57 15.75
CA MET A 63 -2.53 3.40 14.75
C MET A 63 -1.03 3.13 14.66
N TYR A 64 -0.36 2.86 15.77
CA TYR A 64 1.05 2.53 15.76
C TYR A 64 1.31 1.21 15.01
N SER A 65 0.56 0.15 15.32
CA SER A 65 0.60 -1.13 14.63
C SER A 65 0.33 -0.96 13.13
N MET A 66 -0.63 -0.11 12.76
CA MET A 66 -0.97 0.12 11.35
C MET A 66 0.09 0.92 10.60
N LEU A 67 0.70 1.94 11.22
CA LEU A 67 1.82 2.68 10.63
C LEU A 67 3.07 1.78 10.52
N GLY A 68 3.35 0.99 11.55
CA GLY A 68 4.43 0.02 11.56
C GLY A 68 4.25 -1.04 10.48
N LEU A 69 3.03 -1.55 10.28
CA LEU A 69 2.69 -2.49 9.20
C LEU A 69 3.07 -1.94 7.82
N LEU A 70 2.82 -0.65 7.56
CA LEU A 70 3.18 -0.01 6.29
C LEU A 70 4.69 0.13 6.11
N ILE A 71 5.43 0.45 7.18
CA ILE A 71 6.90 0.49 7.14
C ILE A 71 7.46 -0.91 6.87
N LEU A 72 7.03 -1.92 7.63
CA LEU A 72 7.49 -3.29 7.48
C LEU A 72 7.14 -3.87 6.10
N GLN A 73 5.96 -3.55 5.57
CA GLN A 73 5.56 -3.91 4.22
C GLN A 73 6.59 -3.40 3.20
N GLN A 74 6.95 -2.11 3.29
CA GLN A 74 7.89 -1.49 2.35
C GLN A 74 9.31 -2.03 2.55
N MET A 75 9.78 -2.16 3.78
CA MET A 75 11.11 -2.70 4.11
C MET A 75 11.30 -4.13 3.59
N ARG A 76 10.23 -4.92 3.55
CA ARG A 76 10.24 -6.33 3.13
C ARG A 76 9.78 -6.54 1.69
N ASP A 77 9.46 -5.47 0.98
CA ASP A 77 8.95 -5.49 -0.40
C ASP A 77 7.74 -6.43 -0.58
N LEU A 78 6.78 -6.34 0.35
CA LEU A 78 5.62 -7.23 0.39
C LEU A 78 4.39 -6.66 -0.32
N THR A 79 3.63 -7.57 -0.91
CA THR A 79 2.26 -7.34 -1.38
C THR A 79 1.34 -7.00 -0.22
N ASP A 80 0.24 -6.28 -0.48
CA ASP A 80 -0.71 -5.92 0.58
C ASP A 80 -1.31 -7.16 1.25
N GLU A 81 -1.61 -8.21 0.46
CA GLU A 81 -2.14 -9.47 0.98
C GLU A 81 -1.15 -10.18 1.89
N LYS A 82 0.14 -10.16 1.53
CA LYS A 82 1.17 -10.82 2.32
C LYS A 82 1.44 -10.05 3.60
N ALA A 83 1.51 -8.72 3.55
CA ALA A 83 1.68 -7.87 4.74
C ALA A 83 0.51 -8.05 5.73
N VAL A 84 -0.73 -8.06 5.22
CA VAL A 84 -1.92 -8.30 6.05
C VAL A 84 -1.93 -9.74 6.61
N GLY A 85 -1.51 -10.73 5.83
CA GLY A 85 -1.36 -12.11 6.30
C GLY A 85 -0.29 -12.26 7.38
N ASP A 86 0.86 -11.61 7.23
CA ASP A 86 1.93 -11.62 8.23
C ASP A 86 1.50 -10.89 9.50
N PHE A 87 0.76 -9.79 9.40
CA PHE A 87 0.13 -9.12 10.54
C PHE A 87 -0.79 -10.08 11.33
N MET A 88 -1.59 -10.89 10.63
CA MET A 88 -2.54 -11.81 11.27
C MET A 88 -1.87 -13.01 11.91
N PHE A 89 -0.90 -13.61 11.22
CA PHE A 89 -0.47 -14.98 11.51
C PHE A 89 1.00 -15.08 11.94
N ASP A 90 1.86 -14.11 11.62
CA ASP A 90 3.27 -14.16 12.02
C ASP A 90 3.46 -13.52 13.40
N SER A 91 3.82 -14.35 14.38
CA SER A 91 4.10 -13.91 15.76
C SER A 91 5.18 -12.82 15.87
N ARG A 92 6.17 -12.79 14.95
CA ARG A 92 7.21 -11.76 14.95
C ARG A 92 6.66 -10.40 14.52
N TRP A 93 5.74 -10.40 13.56
CA TRP A 93 5.04 -9.19 13.14
C TRP A 93 4.10 -8.69 14.23
N ARG A 94 3.32 -9.58 14.84
CA ARG A 94 2.45 -9.22 15.97
C ARG A 94 3.24 -8.63 17.13
N TYR A 95 4.40 -9.21 17.44
CA TYR A 95 5.31 -8.69 18.43
C TYR A 95 5.89 -7.32 18.04
N ALA A 96 6.47 -7.20 16.85
CA ALA A 96 7.06 -5.95 16.36
C ALA A 96 6.06 -4.79 16.37
N LEU A 97 4.79 -5.08 16.08
CA LEU A 97 3.71 -4.10 15.96
C LEU A 97 2.92 -3.90 17.26
N ASP A 98 3.36 -4.47 18.38
CA ASP A 98 2.68 -4.42 19.68
C ASP A 98 1.20 -4.83 19.63
N VAL A 99 0.92 -5.94 18.93
CA VAL A 99 -0.41 -6.57 18.85
C VAL A 99 -0.49 -7.66 19.94
N PRO A 100 -1.15 -7.40 21.07
CA PRO A 100 -1.02 -8.21 22.29
C PRO A 100 -1.88 -9.47 22.30
N GLY A 101 -2.80 -9.61 21.34
CA GLY A 101 -3.79 -10.69 21.37
C GLY A 101 -4.14 -11.20 19.99
N ASP A 102 -4.88 -12.30 20.00
CA ASP A 102 -5.20 -13.11 18.82
C ASP A 102 -6.65 -12.89 18.36
N SER A 103 -7.36 -11.94 18.98
CA SER A 103 -8.74 -11.62 18.64
C SER A 103 -8.85 -10.92 17.28
N ASP A 104 -9.97 -11.08 16.58
CA ASP A 104 -10.25 -10.31 15.35
C ASP A 104 -10.22 -8.79 15.56
N ARG A 105 -10.44 -8.34 16.80
CA ARG A 105 -10.32 -6.92 17.14
C ARG A 105 -8.88 -6.45 17.09
N GLU A 106 -7.90 -7.29 17.38
CA GLU A 106 -6.49 -6.95 17.48
C GLU A 106 -5.69 -7.44 16.27
N ALA A 107 -5.71 -8.75 16.01
CA ALA A 107 -4.86 -9.42 15.02
C ALA A 107 -5.42 -9.40 13.59
N TYR A 108 -6.70 -9.09 13.37
CA TYR A 108 -7.25 -9.01 12.01
C TYR A 108 -7.17 -7.60 11.43
N VAL A 109 -6.61 -7.43 10.23
CA VAL A 109 -6.66 -6.17 9.46
C VAL A 109 -7.28 -6.43 8.10
N SER A 110 -8.28 -5.63 7.72
CA SER A 110 -8.80 -5.69 6.36
C SER A 110 -7.92 -4.89 5.40
N LEU A 111 -7.77 -5.39 4.19
CA LEU A 111 -7.10 -4.71 3.09
C LEU A 111 -7.60 -3.26 2.88
N LYS A 112 -8.92 -3.04 2.99
CA LYS A 112 -9.53 -1.70 2.90
C LYS A 112 -9.02 -0.74 3.97
N SER A 113 -8.75 -1.23 5.19
CA SER A 113 -8.22 -0.40 6.28
C SER A 113 -6.81 0.08 5.95
N LEU A 114 -5.98 -0.82 5.42
CA LEU A 114 -4.63 -0.51 4.94
C LEU A 114 -4.65 0.59 3.86
N TRP A 115 -5.55 0.48 2.87
CA TRP A 115 -5.62 1.49 1.80
C TRP A 115 -6.16 2.83 2.25
N THR A 116 -7.12 2.83 3.16
CA THR A 116 -7.69 4.07 3.69
C THR A 116 -6.62 4.86 4.42
N LEU A 117 -5.84 4.17 5.26
CA LEU A 117 -4.70 4.77 5.93
C LEU A 117 -3.63 5.24 4.94
N ARG A 118 -3.33 4.41 3.92
CA ARG A 118 -2.38 4.75 2.88
C ARG A 118 -2.78 6.02 2.11
N LYS A 119 -4.06 6.19 1.85
CA LYS A 119 -4.61 7.38 1.21
C LYS A 119 -4.32 8.63 2.06
N HIS A 120 -4.66 8.60 3.35
CA HIS A 120 -4.43 9.72 4.27
C HIS A 120 -2.95 10.12 4.34
N LEU A 121 -2.06 9.15 4.50
CA LEU A 121 -0.61 9.40 4.53
C LEU A 121 -0.08 9.98 3.21
N THR A 122 -0.68 9.63 2.07
CA THR A 122 -0.29 10.19 0.75
C THR A 122 -0.76 11.64 0.63
N GLU A 123 -1.99 11.93 1.06
CA GLU A 123 -2.57 13.27 0.99
C GLU A 123 -1.82 14.27 1.88
N ASP A 124 -1.31 13.81 3.02
CA ASP A 124 -0.57 14.63 3.98
C ASP A 124 0.95 14.59 3.82
N GLY A 125 1.49 13.75 2.93
CA GLY A 125 2.94 13.59 2.77
C GLY A 125 3.67 12.93 3.96
N LEU A 126 2.94 12.28 4.87
CA LEU A 126 3.48 11.74 6.13
C LEU A 126 4.45 10.56 5.97
N TYR A 127 4.53 9.95 4.79
CA TYR A 127 5.47 8.85 4.56
C TYR A 127 6.92 9.24 4.74
N VAL A 128 7.29 10.41 4.22
CA VAL A 128 8.67 10.89 4.28
C VAL A 128 9.06 11.05 5.74
N GLU A 129 8.22 11.74 6.51
CA GLU A 129 8.40 11.93 7.95
C GLU A 129 8.52 10.59 8.70
N MET A 130 7.67 9.61 8.39
CA MET A 130 7.72 8.29 9.03
C MET A 130 9.06 7.57 8.81
N PHE A 131 9.55 7.54 7.56
CA PHE A 131 10.80 6.87 7.22
C PHE A 131 12.02 7.66 7.73
N GLU A 132 11.97 8.99 7.69
CA GLU A 132 13.02 9.85 8.25
C GLU A 132 13.15 9.63 9.75
N LYS A 133 12.05 9.67 10.50
CA LYS A 133 12.07 9.42 11.95
C LYS A 133 12.64 8.05 12.30
N ALA A 134 12.20 7.00 11.59
CA ALA A 134 12.75 5.65 11.79
C ALA A 134 14.25 5.61 11.48
N THR A 135 14.69 6.24 10.39
CA THR A 135 16.09 6.27 9.94
C THR A 135 16.97 7.04 10.92
N GLU A 136 16.56 8.23 11.34
CA GLU A 136 17.26 9.04 12.33
C GLU A 136 17.40 8.31 13.67
N LYS A 137 16.32 7.64 14.11
CA LYS A 137 16.32 6.86 15.34
C LYS A 137 17.33 5.71 15.26
N LEU A 138 17.28 4.93 14.18
CA LEU A 138 18.22 3.82 13.97
C LEU A 138 19.66 4.31 13.85
N ALA A 139 19.90 5.42 13.16
CA ALA A 139 21.24 5.99 13.04
C ALA A 139 21.80 6.42 14.41
N LYS A 140 20.98 7.00 15.28
CA LYS A 140 21.37 7.33 16.66
C LYS A 140 21.74 6.07 17.46
N ILE A 141 20.91 5.03 17.40
CA ILE A 141 21.11 3.77 18.13
C ILE A 141 22.37 3.05 17.67
N PHE A 142 22.56 2.94 16.36
CA PHE A 142 23.71 2.26 15.76
C PHE A 142 24.94 3.16 15.63
N LYS A 143 24.86 4.42 16.08
CA LYS A 143 25.93 5.42 16.01
C LYS A 143 26.48 5.57 14.59
N VAL A 144 25.58 5.62 13.61
CA VAL A 144 25.90 5.80 12.19
C VAL A 144 26.16 7.27 11.90
N ASP A 145 27.28 7.55 11.26
CA ASP A 145 27.69 8.87 10.81
C ASP A 145 27.23 9.08 9.35
N PHE A 146 26.25 9.96 9.14
CA PHE A 146 25.70 10.25 7.81
C PHE A 146 26.70 10.99 6.91
N ASP A 147 27.70 11.70 7.48
CA ASP A 147 28.69 12.46 6.70
C ASP A 147 29.62 11.53 5.89
N LYS A 148 29.67 10.25 6.26
CA LYS A 148 30.48 9.21 5.60
C LYS A 148 29.64 8.25 4.78
N GLN A 149 28.35 8.55 4.57
CA GLN A 149 27.46 7.66 3.84
C GLN A 149 27.79 7.64 2.34
N ARG A 150 28.03 6.44 1.80
CA ARG A 150 28.15 6.24 0.36
C ARG A 150 26.75 6.44 -0.25
N LEU A 151 26.57 7.51 -1.04
CA LEU A 151 25.31 7.91 -1.65
C LEU A 151 24.84 7.00 -2.80
N ASP A 152 25.54 5.90 -3.06
CA ASP A 152 25.15 5.00 -4.13
C ASP A 152 23.83 4.30 -3.74
N SER A 153 22.76 4.69 -4.42
CA SER A 153 21.48 3.98 -4.54
C SER A 153 20.53 3.90 -3.32
N VAL A 154 20.24 5.01 -2.64
CA VAL A 154 19.14 5.03 -1.65
C VAL A 154 18.18 6.21 -1.88
N HIS A 155 17.46 6.17 -2.99
CA HIS A 155 16.15 6.84 -3.07
C HIS A 155 15.09 5.85 -2.58
N ILE A 156 14.84 5.79 -1.27
CA ILE A 156 13.63 5.13 -0.74
C ILE A 156 12.46 6.09 -1.01
N GLN A 157 12.00 6.10 -2.25
CA GLN A 157 10.71 6.72 -2.58
C GLN A 157 9.61 5.76 -2.12
N SER A 158 8.66 6.27 -1.35
CA SER A 158 7.45 5.51 -1.02
C SER A 158 6.68 5.19 -2.31
N ASN A 159 6.67 3.93 -2.72
CA ASN A 159 5.94 3.47 -3.92
C ASN A 159 4.41 3.49 -3.76
N MET A 160 3.91 4.05 -2.66
CA MET A 160 2.50 4.01 -2.29
C MET A 160 1.63 4.90 -3.19
N ARG A 161 2.17 6.03 -3.68
CA ARG A 161 1.53 6.82 -4.74
C ARG A 161 1.36 6.00 -6.03
N HIS A 162 2.38 5.22 -6.37
CA HIS A 162 2.36 4.36 -7.55
C HIS A 162 1.36 3.20 -7.39
N LEU A 163 1.29 2.57 -6.21
CA LEU A 163 0.28 1.55 -5.90
C LEU A 163 -1.16 2.10 -6.00
N GLY A 164 -1.38 3.35 -5.54
CA GLY A 164 -2.66 4.04 -5.72
C GLY A 164 -3.03 4.24 -7.20
N ARG A 165 -2.06 4.60 -8.05
CA ARG A 165 -2.25 4.69 -9.50
C ARG A 165 -2.57 3.33 -10.11
N ILE A 166 -1.87 2.26 -9.73
CA ILE A 166 -2.17 0.89 -10.20
C ILE A 166 -3.62 0.54 -9.93
N ALA A 167 -4.11 0.76 -8.71
CA ALA A 167 -5.50 0.48 -8.36
C ALA A 167 -6.49 1.26 -9.25
N LEU A 168 -6.19 2.53 -9.56
CA LEU A 168 -7.01 3.35 -10.44
C LEU A 168 -7.04 2.80 -11.88
N PHE A 169 -5.89 2.41 -12.43
CA PHE A 169 -5.79 1.77 -13.74
C PHE A 169 -6.55 0.46 -13.81
N SER A 170 -6.26 -0.48 -12.89
CA SER A 170 -6.89 -1.81 -12.90
C SER A 170 -8.42 -1.73 -12.78
N ARG A 171 -8.96 -0.84 -11.92
CA ARG A 171 -10.42 -0.63 -11.80
C ARG A 171 -11.04 -0.07 -13.07
N THR A 172 -10.39 0.91 -13.68
CA THR A 172 -10.90 1.56 -14.89
C THR A 172 -10.92 0.60 -16.07
N ILE A 173 -9.83 -0.15 -16.28
CA ILE A 173 -9.73 -1.20 -17.31
C ILE A 173 -10.81 -2.26 -17.09
N LYS A 174 -10.93 -2.80 -15.86
CA LYS A 174 -11.95 -3.80 -15.52
C LYS A 174 -13.37 -3.30 -15.81
N LYS A 175 -13.69 -2.07 -15.39
CA LYS A 175 -15.00 -1.46 -15.64
C LYS A 175 -15.31 -1.36 -17.13
N PHE A 176 -14.34 -0.94 -17.94
CA PHE A 176 -14.50 -0.90 -19.39
C PHE A 176 -14.74 -2.30 -19.98
N LEU A 177 -13.89 -3.28 -19.65
CA LEU A 177 -14.00 -4.65 -20.16
C LEU A 177 -15.33 -5.31 -19.81
N LEU A 178 -15.82 -5.12 -18.58
CA LEU A 178 -17.13 -5.64 -18.16
C LEU A 178 -18.28 -4.98 -18.94
N ASN A 179 -18.19 -3.69 -19.21
CA ASN A 179 -19.21 -2.98 -19.98
C ASN A 179 -19.18 -3.39 -21.46
N LEU A 180 -17.98 -3.52 -22.04
CA LEU A 180 -17.80 -4.01 -23.41
C LEU A 180 -18.38 -5.42 -23.58
N LYS A 181 -18.11 -6.32 -22.62
CA LYS A 181 -18.67 -7.68 -22.61
C LYS A 181 -20.20 -7.70 -22.57
N ARG A 182 -20.82 -6.75 -21.87
CA ARG A 182 -22.29 -6.64 -21.73
C ARG A 182 -22.96 -6.07 -22.98
N GLN A 183 -22.40 -5.01 -23.56
CA GLN A 183 -23.04 -4.25 -24.65
C GLN A 183 -22.58 -4.70 -26.04
N HIS A 184 -21.34 -5.16 -26.18
CA HIS A 184 -20.70 -5.49 -27.45
C HIS A 184 -19.89 -6.79 -27.34
N ARG A 185 -20.59 -7.91 -27.10
CA ARG A 185 -19.96 -9.21 -26.81
C ARG A 185 -18.99 -9.69 -27.89
N VAL A 186 -19.34 -9.52 -29.16
CA VAL A 186 -18.50 -9.91 -30.31
C VAL A 186 -17.15 -9.18 -30.27
N LEU A 187 -17.15 -7.87 -29.99
CA LEU A 187 -15.93 -7.07 -29.88
C LEU A 187 -15.08 -7.48 -28.67
N TYR A 188 -15.73 -7.86 -27.58
CA TYR A 188 -15.04 -8.36 -26.40
C TYR A 188 -14.36 -9.72 -26.67
N ASP A 189 -15.03 -10.64 -27.37
CA ASP A 189 -14.49 -11.97 -27.66
C ASP A 189 -13.34 -11.93 -28.69
N GLN A 190 -13.22 -10.83 -29.46
CA GLN A 190 -12.09 -10.57 -30.37
C GLN A 190 -10.82 -10.07 -29.65
N LEU A 191 -10.92 -9.58 -28.41
CA LEU A 191 -9.73 -9.20 -27.64
C LEU A 191 -8.95 -10.45 -27.26
N ASP A 192 -7.61 -10.37 -27.30
CA ASP A 192 -6.76 -11.48 -26.82
C ASP A 192 -7.16 -11.83 -25.39
N SER A 193 -7.76 -13.01 -25.29
CA SER A 193 -8.40 -13.45 -24.07
C SER A 193 -7.37 -13.62 -22.95
N SER A 194 -6.12 -13.98 -23.26
CA SER A 194 -5.09 -14.22 -22.24
C SER A 194 -4.70 -12.93 -21.51
N ARG A 195 -4.47 -11.85 -22.25
CA ARG A 195 -4.07 -10.53 -21.75
C ARG A 195 -5.12 -9.90 -20.85
N PHE A 196 -6.40 -9.96 -21.25
CA PHE A 196 -7.47 -9.22 -20.55
C PHE A 196 -8.35 -10.05 -19.60
N LYS A 197 -8.30 -11.40 -19.66
CA LYS A 197 -9.06 -12.27 -18.72
C LYS A 197 -8.73 -12.00 -17.25
N GLY A 198 -7.48 -11.64 -16.95
CA GLY A 198 -7.02 -11.37 -15.59
C GLY A 198 -7.80 -10.25 -14.91
N TYR A 199 -8.11 -9.17 -15.63
CA TYR A 199 -8.87 -8.03 -15.10
C TYR A 199 -10.32 -8.38 -14.75
N VAL A 200 -10.95 -9.21 -15.57
CA VAL A 200 -12.38 -9.56 -15.43
C VAL A 200 -12.59 -10.59 -14.31
N ASN A 201 -11.72 -11.59 -14.22
CA ASN A 201 -11.92 -12.74 -13.35
C ASN A 201 -11.40 -12.54 -11.92
N LYS A 202 -10.40 -11.68 -11.70
CA LYS A 202 -9.88 -11.42 -10.35
C LYS A 202 -10.76 -10.41 -9.62
N LYS A 203 -10.91 -10.59 -8.31
CA LYS A 203 -11.45 -9.52 -7.44
C LYS A 203 -10.58 -8.28 -7.61
N GLU A 204 -11.20 -7.10 -7.64
CA GLU A 204 -10.45 -5.84 -7.76
C GLU A 204 -9.37 -5.74 -6.70
N GLU A 205 -9.71 -6.24 -5.51
CA GLU A 205 -8.87 -6.30 -4.33
C GLU A 205 -7.57 -7.09 -4.53
N VAL A 206 -7.57 -8.07 -5.44
CA VAL A 206 -6.43 -8.95 -5.68
C VAL A 206 -5.51 -8.41 -6.78
N LEU A 207 -6.04 -7.57 -7.67
CA LEU A 207 -5.28 -7.08 -8.83
C LEU A 207 -4.19 -6.08 -8.44
N PHE A 208 -4.46 -5.17 -7.49
CA PHE A 208 -3.42 -4.26 -6.98
C PHE A 208 -2.70 -4.83 -5.76
N ALA A 209 -3.36 -5.66 -4.95
CA ALA A 209 -2.75 -6.14 -3.71
C ALA A 209 -1.56 -7.05 -4.00
N ALA A 210 -1.61 -7.78 -5.11
CA ALA A 210 -0.59 -8.73 -5.53
C ALA A 210 0.69 -8.09 -6.13
N VAL A 211 0.76 -6.75 -6.23
CA VAL A 211 1.95 -6.07 -6.78
C VAL A 211 2.90 -5.71 -5.65
N LYS A 212 4.17 -6.10 -5.81
CA LYS A 212 5.23 -5.71 -4.88
C LYS A 212 5.61 -4.24 -5.06
N PRO A 213 6.00 -3.53 -3.99
CA PRO A 213 6.51 -2.18 -4.09
C PRO A 213 7.61 -2.00 -5.16
N SER A 214 8.58 -2.90 -5.26
CA SER A 214 9.68 -2.84 -6.25
C SER A 214 9.22 -3.00 -7.70
N GLU A 215 8.12 -3.70 -7.93
CA GLU A 215 7.58 -3.98 -9.27
C GLU A 215 6.62 -2.90 -9.76
N THR A 216 6.23 -1.96 -8.89
CA THR A 216 5.17 -0.97 -9.14
C THR A 216 5.40 -0.15 -10.42
N ALA A 217 6.63 0.30 -10.68
CA ALA A 217 6.95 1.08 -11.87
C ALA A 217 6.73 0.27 -13.16
N LYS A 218 7.23 -0.96 -13.20
CA LYS A 218 7.03 -1.89 -14.33
C LYS A 218 5.56 -2.20 -14.55
N THR A 219 4.82 -2.46 -13.47
CA THR A 219 3.38 -2.74 -13.57
C THR A 219 2.58 -1.54 -14.05
N LEU A 220 2.94 -0.32 -13.64
CA LEU A 220 2.31 0.90 -14.15
C LEU A 220 2.51 1.08 -15.65
N SER A 221 3.73 0.81 -16.16
CA SER A 221 4.00 0.88 -17.61
C SER A 221 3.13 -0.12 -18.37
N LEU A 222 3.04 -1.37 -17.91
CA LEU A 222 2.18 -2.38 -18.53
C LEU A 222 0.69 -1.98 -18.52
N LEU A 223 0.21 -1.40 -17.42
CA LEU A 223 -1.18 -0.92 -17.32
C LEU A 223 -1.45 0.27 -18.24
N ALA A 224 -0.47 1.16 -18.41
CA ALA A 224 -0.55 2.26 -19.35
C ALA A 224 -0.58 1.75 -20.80
N GLU A 225 0.24 0.76 -21.14
CA GLU A 225 0.25 0.10 -22.45
C GLU A 225 -1.07 -0.63 -22.73
N ASP A 226 -1.61 -1.36 -21.76
CA ASP A 226 -2.93 -2.01 -21.86
C ASP A 226 -4.04 -0.98 -22.11
N THR A 227 -3.99 0.14 -21.39
CA THR A 227 -4.94 1.24 -21.56
C THR A 227 -4.83 1.85 -22.95
N HIS A 228 -3.61 2.10 -23.42
CA HIS A 228 -3.35 2.65 -24.75
C HIS A 228 -3.85 1.72 -25.86
N PHE A 229 -3.56 0.42 -25.74
CA PHE A 229 -4.03 -0.60 -26.68
C PHE A 229 -5.56 -0.58 -26.80
N LEU A 230 -6.29 -0.54 -25.66
CA LEU A 230 -7.75 -0.48 -25.67
C LEU A 230 -8.28 0.81 -26.31
N LEU A 231 -7.61 1.94 -26.10
CA LEU A 231 -7.97 3.20 -26.75
C LEU A 231 -7.79 3.12 -28.26
N GLN A 232 -6.63 2.66 -28.73
CA GLN A 232 -6.36 2.53 -30.16
C GLN A 232 -7.35 1.59 -30.85
N GLN A 233 -7.58 0.40 -30.26
CA GLN A 233 -8.43 -0.63 -30.84
C GLN A 233 -9.87 -0.17 -31.07
N PHE A 234 -10.42 0.64 -30.16
CA PHE A 234 -11.81 1.10 -30.23
C PHE A 234 -11.96 2.57 -30.63
N SER A 235 -10.86 3.25 -31.00
CA SER A 235 -10.85 4.65 -31.44
C SER A 235 -11.59 4.94 -32.74
N SER A 236 -12.00 3.93 -33.50
CA SER A 236 -12.80 4.10 -34.72
C SER A 236 -14.26 3.66 -34.56
N ASN A 237 -14.62 3.10 -33.40
CA ASN A 237 -15.96 2.58 -33.15
C ASN A 237 -16.80 3.57 -32.33
N GLU A 238 -17.66 4.33 -33.01
CA GLU A 238 -18.48 5.37 -32.38
C GLU A 238 -19.41 4.84 -31.27
N LYS A 239 -19.92 3.60 -31.42
CA LYS A 239 -20.75 2.99 -30.37
C LYS A 239 -19.94 2.77 -29.09
N VAL A 240 -18.70 2.27 -29.22
CA VAL A 240 -17.82 2.05 -28.06
C VAL A 240 -17.31 3.37 -27.49
N LYS A 241 -16.99 4.36 -28.33
CA LYS A 241 -16.59 5.71 -27.89
C LYS A 241 -17.63 6.41 -27.03
N SER A 242 -18.90 6.24 -27.37
CA SER A 242 -20.01 6.85 -26.63
C SER A 242 -20.19 6.27 -25.23
N MET A 243 -19.58 5.12 -24.92
CA MET A 243 -19.67 4.50 -23.61
C MET A 243 -18.95 5.34 -22.55
N SER A 244 -19.64 5.66 -21.46
CA SER A 244 -19.06 6.38 -20.32
C SER A 244 -17.81 5.70 -19.74
N SER A 245 -17.73 4.37 -19.80
CA SER A 245 -16.55 3.61 -19.39
C SER A 245 -15.35 3.79 -20.33
N PHE A 246 -15.57 3.99 -21.63
CA PHE A 246 -14.49 4.29 -22.59
C PHE A 246 -14.00 5.72 -22.44
N GLN A 247 -14.90 6.67 -22.21
CA GLN A 247 -14.56 8.06 -21.90
C GLN A 247 -13.75 8.15 -20.60
N LEU A 248 -14.11 7.35 -19.58
CA LEU A 248 -13.34 7.26 -18.34
C LEU A 248 -11.93 6.72 -18.58
N LEU A 249 -11.78 5.72 -19.45
CA LEU A 249 -10.49 5.13 -19.82
C LEU A 249 -9.62 6.15 -20.58
N SER A 250 -10.24 6.93 -21.47
CA SER A 250 -9.59 8.03 -22.21
C SER A 250 -9.11 9.14 -21.27
N ARG A 251 -9.98 9.54 -20.33
CA ARG A 251 -9.65 10.53 -19.30
C ARG A 251 -8.51 10.05 -18.42
N LEU A 252 -8.56 8.80 -17.94
CA LEU A 252 -7.50 8.21 -17.12
C LEU A 252 -6.15 8.29 -17.84
N PHE A 253 -6.10 7.88 -19.11
CA PHE A 253 -4.87 7.91 -19.90
C PHE A 253 -4.33 9.34 -20.02
N LYS A 254 -5.20 10.32 -20.32
CA LYS A 254 -4.82 11.73 -20.41
C LYS A 254 -4.32 12.30 -19.06
N ASP A 255 -4.96 11.95 -17.96
CA ASP A 255 -4.66 12.47 -16.64
C ASP A 255 -3.39 11.81 -16.04
N GLN A 256 -3.07 10.58 -16.43
CA GLN A 256 -2.03 9.76 -15.78
C GLN A 256 -0.82 9.43 -16.67
N CYS A 257 -0.91 9.62 -17.99
CA CYS A 257 0.17 9.38 -18.93
C CYS A 257 0.50 10.70 -19.63
N THR A 258 1.78 11.06 -19.65
CA THR A 258 2.31 12.17 -20.48
C THR A 258 2.85 11.60 -21.78
N SER A 259 2.58 12.25 -22.91
CA SER A 259 3.21 11.91 -24.18
C SER A 259 4.68 12.33 -24.17
N VAL A 260 5.51 11.72 -25.01
CA VAL A 260 6.94 12.10 -25.14
C VAL A 260 7.07 13.57 -25.58
N ASP A 261 6.12 14.05 -26.40
CA ASP A 261 6.03 15.45 -26.84
C ASP A 261 5.72 16.44 -25.69
N ASP A 262 5.09 16.00 -24.60
CA ASP A 262 4.80 16.83 -23.42
C ASP A 262 6.03 17.02 -22.52
N LEU A 263 7.03 16.14 -22.61
CA LEU A 263 8.26 16.22 -21.81
C LEU A 263 9.23 17.27 -22.36
N GLU A 264 9.28 17.44 -23.69
CA GLU A 264 10.11 18.47 -24.34
C GLU A 264 9.61 19.90 -24.05
N ASN A 265 8.31 20.08 -23.84
CA ASN A 265 7.71 21.38 -23.51
C ASN A 265 7.73 21.76 -22.02
N LYS A 266 8.08 20.84 -21.12
CA LYS A 266 8.26 21.13 -19.68
C LYS A 266 9.70 21.42 -19.28
N GLY A 267 10.63 21.37 -20.24
CA GLY A 267 12.02 21.80 -20.09
C GLY A 267 12.25 23.25 -20.49
N LYS A 268 11.52 24.20 -19.89
CA LYS A 268 11.89 25.62 -19.83
C LYS A 268 11.43 26.22 -18.50
#